data_AF-A0A6C0Q3D4-F1
#
_entry.id   AF-A0A6C0Q3D4-F1
#
_cell.length_a   1.000
_cell.length_b   1.000
_cell.length_c   1.000
_cell.angle_alpha   90.00
_cell.angle_beta   90.00
_cell.angle_gamma   90.00
#
_symmetry.space_group_name_H-M   'P 1'
#
loop_
_entity.id
_entity.type
_entity.pdbx_description
1 polymer ?
#
loop_
_entity_poly.entity_id
_entity_poly.type
_entity_poly.pdbx_seq_one_letter_code
_entity_poly.pdbx_strand_id
1 'polypeptide(L)'
;MDDVLQKTTARRTEAQPPDAASPEAVLHPEGVSNDEFRAALSRLAAGVVLVTAHDPDDGPKGADAGMTATSFMSVSLDPPLVVVSLRNGSRMDDLLDEQPMWAASMLSESQVRIAGRFAMKGRISDRLLFEDMPHRRGEVSGAPLIDGALTVLECRTEQRIVTGDHTLVVGRVLTAAVPGGSGDGGPLTYFRGKYRQLGQGQGQG
;
A
#
# COMPACT_ATOMS: atom_id res chain seq x y z
N MET A 1 -31.38 -72.87 7.56
CA MET A 1 -29.93 -73.11 7.37
C MET A 1 -29.45 -71.89 6.63
N ASP A 2 -29.27 -70.86 7.45
CA ASP A 2 -29.17 -69.45 7.14
C ASP A 2 -27.71 -68.98 7.30
N ASP A 3 -27.48 -67.72 6.92
CA ASP A 3 -26.26 -66.90 7.00
C ASP A 3 -25.20 -67.11 5.90
N VAL A 4 -25.10 -66.26 4.87
CA VAL A 4 -24.84 -64.80 4.83
C VAL A 4 -23.40 -64.44 5.19
N LEU A 5 -22.63 -64.18 4.12
CA LEU A 5 -21.74 -63.03 3.91
C LEU A 5 -20.90 -62.50 5.10
N GLN A 6 -19.57 -62.70 5.03
CA GLN A 6 -18.59 -61.65 5.31
C GLN A 6 -17.21 -62.04 4.77
N LYS A 7 -16.83 -61.46 3.62
CA LYS A 7 -15.42 -61.36 3.17
C LYS A 7 -14.84 -60.09 3.77
N THR A 8 -14.00 -60.23 4.78
CA THR A 8 -13.25 -59.11 5.36
C THR A 8 -11.99 -58.88 4.53
N THR A 9 -12.04 -57.93 3.60
CA THR A 9 -10.86 -57.37 2.94
C THR A 9 -10.22 -56.33 3.85
N ALA A 10 -8.99 -56.60 4.29
CA ALA A 10 -8.18 -55.65 5.05
C ALA A 10 -7.91 -54.40 4.18
N ARG A 11 -8.40 -53.23 4.64
CA ARG A 11 -8.06 -51.93 4.05
C ARG A 11 -6.59 -51.64 4.30
N ARG A 12 -5.84 -51.50 3.21
CA ARG A 12 -4.49 -50.96 3.20
C ARG A 12 -4.61 -49.46 3.49
N THR A 13 -4.15 -49.01 4.66
CA THR A 13 -4.06 -47.57 4.98
C THR A 13 -2.96 -46.97 4.11
N GLU A 14 -3.34 -46.24 3.06
CA GLU A 14 -2.43 -45.35 2.34
C GLU A 14 -2.13 -44.15 3.26
N ALA A 15 -0.85 -43.95 3.54
CA ALA A 15 -0.39 -42.81 4.31
C ALA A 15 -0.56 -41.53 3.49
N GLN A 16 -1.31 -40.56 4.02
CA GLN A 16 -1.43 -39.20 3.51
C GLN A 16 -0.03 -38.56 3.43
N PRO A 17 0.37 -37.93 2.31
CA PRO A 17 1.60 -37.14 2.27
C PRO A 17 1.49 -35.99 3.29
N PRO A 18 2.61 -35.59 3.94
CA PRO A 18 2.59 -34.51 4.92
C PRO A 18 2.08 -33.23 4.27
N ASP A 19 1.07 -32.67 4.90
CA ASP A 19 0.47 -31.37 4.61
C ASP A 19 1.59 -30.33 4.45
N ALA A 20 1.58 -29.61 3.34
CA ALA A 20 2.55 -28.56 3.07
C ALA A 20 2.44 -27.54 4.21
N ALA A 21 3.49 -27.49 5.03
CA ALA A 21 3.55 -26.68 6.23
C ALA A 21 3.00 -25.28 5.93
N SER A 22 1.90 -24.93 6.61
CA SER A 22 1.44 -23.55 6.71
C SER A 22 2.64 -22.72 7.15
N PRO A 23 2.92 -21.55 6.54
CA PRO A 23 4.08 -20.76 6.93
C PRO A 23 3.95 -20.46 8.43
N GLU A 24 4.90 -20.97 9.21
CA GLU A 24 4.98 -20.72 10.64
C GLU A 24 4.90 -19.22 10.87
N ALA A 25 3.87 -18.79 11.60
CA ALA A 25 3.72 -17.41 11.98
C ALA A 25 5.01 -17.02 12.72
N VAL A 26 5.79 -16.11 12.11
CA VAL A 26 6.99 -15.56 12.73
C VAL A 26 6.53 -14.91 14.03
N LEU A 27 6.77 -15.58 15.15
CA LEU A 27 6.59 -15.02 16.48
C LEU A 27 7.47 -13.78 16.55
N HIS A 28 6.89 -12.64 16.96
CA HIS A 28 7.62 -11.39 17.15
C HIS A 28 8.91 -11.67 17.93
N PRO A 29 10.09 -11.50 17.31
CA PRO A 29 11.33 -11.83 17.97
C PRO A 29 11.57 -10.81 19.09
N GLU A 30 12.11 -11.27 20.22
CA GLU A 30 12.83 -10.42 21.20
C GLU A 30 11.99 -9.42 22.04
N GLY A 31 10.87 -9.86 22.61
CA GLY A 31 10.34 -9.22 23.83
C GLY A 31 9.56 -7.91 23.66
N VAL A 32 9.31 -7.45 22.43
CA VAL A 32 8.40 -6.33 22.15
C VAL A 32 7.07 -6.87 21.65
N SER A 33 6.00 -6.58 22.38
CA SER A 33 4.65 -6.94 21.94
C SER A 33 4.18 -6.06 20.78
N ASN A 34 3.25 -6.60 20.00
CA ASN A 34 2.57 -5.88 18.93
C ASN A 34 1.97 -4.54 19.37
N ASP A 35 1.38 -4.51 20.56
CA ASP A 35 0.71 -3.32 21.08
C ASP A 35 1.71 -2.28 21.58
N GLU A 36 2.83 -2.71 22.18
CA GLU A 36 3.95 -1.81 22.52
C GLU A 36 4.55 -1.20 21.26
N PHE A 37 4.82 -2.00 20.23
CA PHE A 37 5.35 -1.53 18.96
C PHE A 37 4.41 -0.50 18.29
N ARG A 38 3.12 -0.83 18.16
CA ARG A 38 2.11 0.09 17.60
C ARG A 38 1.97 1.35 18.44
N ALA A 39 1.93 1.23 19.77
CA ALA A 39 1.82 2.37 20.66
C ALA A 39 3.03 3.30 20.50
N ALA A 40 4.25 2.75 20.48
CA ALA A 40 5.47 3.50 20.26
C ALA A 40 5.45 4.22 18.91
N LEU A 41 5.25 3.50 17.79
CA LEU A 41 5.30 4.10 16.46
C LEU A 41 4.12 5.03 16.15
N SER A 42 2.97 4.89 16.83
CA SER A 42 1.86 5.84 16.68
C SER A 42 2.22 7.28 17.11
N ARG A 43 3.34 7.46 17.83
CA ARG A 43 3.87 8.77 18.23
C ARG A 43 4.79 9.41 17.19
N LEU A 44 5.16 8.69 16.13
CA LEU A 44 5.83 9.28 14.98
C LEU A 44 4.76 9.85 14.05
N ALA A 45 4.70 11.18 13.93
CA ALA A 45 3.82 11.83 12.97
C ALA A 45 4.36 11.61 11.55
N ALA A 46 3.45 11.34 10.60
CA ALA A 46 3.79 11.16 9.20
C ALA A 46 2.86 11.97 8.30
N GLY A 47 3.37 12.38 7.15
CA GLY A 47 2.53 12.85 6.05
C GLY A 47 1.73 11.69 5.45
N VAL A 48 0.61 12.00 4.81
CA VAL A 48 -0.24 11.01 4.14
C VAL A 48 -0.05 11.10 2.63
N VAL A 49 0.27 9.97 2.02
CA VAL A 49 0.49 9.84 0.58
C VAL A 49 -0.52 8.85 0.01
N LEU A 50 -1.09 9.15 -1.15
CA LEU A 50 -1.78 8.16 -1.97
C LEU A 50 -0.82 7.61 -3.02
N VAL A 51 -0.46 6.33 -2.90
CA VAL A 51 0.23 5.58 -3.94
C VAL A 51 -0.79 5.08 -4.94
N THR A 52 -0.54 5.23 -6.22
CA THR A 52 -1.45 4.77 -7.27
C THR A 52 -0.66 4.07 -8.37
N ALA A 53 -1.33 3.15 -9.04
CA ALA A 53 -0.78 2.44 -10.19
C ALA A 53 -1.91 2.05 -11.13
N HIS A 54 -1.54 1.81 -12.38
CA HIS A 54 -2.44 1.33 -13.41
C HIS A 54 -2.05 -0.08 -13.83
N ASP A 55 -3.02 -0.98 -13.81
CA ASP A 55 -2.90 -2.33 -14.32
C ASP A 55 -3.53 -2.38 -15.73
N PRO A 56 -2.75 -2.44 -16.81
CA PRO A 56 -3.31 -2.55 -18.16
C PRO A 56 -3.93 -3.93 -18.45
N ASP A 57 -3.59 -4.95 -17.66
CA ASP A 57 -3.99 -6.34 -17.90
C ASP A 57 -5.28 -6.72 -17.14
N ASP A 58 -5.71 -5.90 -16.17
CA ASP A 58 -6.98 -6.04 -15.44
C ASP A 58 -8.19 -5.56 -16.27
N GLY A 59 -8.54 -6.37 -17.27
CA GLY A 59 -9.73 -6.21 -18.11
C GLY A 59 -9.54 -5.27 -19.32
N PRO A 60 -10.61 -5.03 -20.11
CA PRO A 60 -10.48 -4.40 -21.45
C PRO A 60 -9.98 -2.95 -21.46
N LYS A 61 -10.03 -2.27 -20.31
CA LYS A 61 -9.63 -0.86 -20.15
C LYS A 61 -8.49 -0.71 -19.14
N GLY A 62 -7.94 -1.82 -18.65
CA GLY A 62 -7.16 -1.86 -17.42
C GLY A 62 -7.96 -1.45 -16.18
N ALA A 63 -7.29 -1.47 -15.04
CA ALA A 63 -7.83 -1.04 -13.75
C ALA A 63 -6.84 -0.15 -13.01
N ASP A 64 -7.38 0.79 -12.24
CA ASP A 64 -6.59 1.58 -11.32
C ASP A 64 -6.62 0.99 -9.92
N ALA A 65 -5.48 1.10 -9.25
CA ALA A 65 -5.37 0.81 -7.83
C ALA A 65 -4.81 2.02 -7.10
N GLY A 66 -5.25 2.18 -5.84
CA GLY A 66 -4.73 3.22 -4.96
C GLY A 66 -4.45 2.66 -3.57
N MET A 67 -3.51 3.22 -2.83
CA MET A 67 -3.24 2.81 -1.46
C MET A 67 -2.80 4.01 -0.65
N THR A 68 -3.50 4.28 0.45
CA THR A 68 -3.04 5.28 1.42
C THR A 68 -1.85 4.74 2.18
N ALA A 69 -0.74 5.48 2.17
CA ALA A 69 0.48 5.16 2.86
C ALA A 69 0.89 6.30 3.79
N THR A 70 1.44 5.93 4.95
CA THR A 70 2.16 6.83 5.87
C THR A 70 3.62 6.41 6.03
N SER A 71 4.05 5.40 5.27
CA SER A 71 5.38 4.79 5.23
C SER A 71 6.23 5.32 4.07
N PHE A 72 5.94 6.54 3.60
CA PHE A 72 6.61 7.16 2.45
C PHE A 72 7.73 8.09 2.91
N MET A 73 8.92 7.96 2.33
CA MET A 73 10.06 8.82 2.64
C MET A 73 10.98 9.02 1.43
N SER A 74 11.70 10.14 1.39
CA SER A 74 12.82 10.33 0.46
C SER A 74 14.04 9.53 0.93
N VAL A 75 14.82 9.04 -0.03
CA VAL A 75 15.99 8.18 0.22
C VAL A 75 17.27 8.81 -0.32
N SER A 76 17.23 9.37 -1.53
CA SER A 76 18.41 9.92 -2.19
C SER A 76 18.05 11.12 -3.07
N LEU A 77 19.01 12.02 -3.24
CA LEU A 77 18.92 13.13 -4.18
C LEU A 77 19.56 12.79 -5.54
N ASP A 78 20.66 12.04 -5.54
CA ASP A 78 21.37 11.61 -6.75
C ASP A 78 21.71 10.10 -6.71
N PRO A 79 20.94 9.24 -7.42
CA PRO A 79 19.72 9.59 -8.15
C PRO A 79 18.55 9.94 -7.21
N PRO A 80 17.48 10.60 -7.69
CA PRO A 80 16.32 10.93 -6.88
C PRO A 80 15.49 9.68 -6.56
N LEU A 81 15.55 9.24 -5.30
CA LEU A 81 14.90 8.02 -4.83
C LEU A 81 13.93 8.29 -3.68
N VAL A 82 12.82 7.56 -3.70
CA VAL A 82 11.82 7.47 -2.62
C VAL A 82 11.60 6.01 -2.25
N VAL A 83 11.02 5.75 -1.08
CA VAL A 83 10.58 4.39 -0.69
C VAL A 83 9.18 4.43 -0.09
N VAL A 84 8.42 3.37 -0.33
CA VAL A 84 7.15 3.08 0.35
C VAL A 84 7.14 1.64 0.84
N SER A 85 6.57 1.40 2.01
CA SER A 85 6.36 0.06 2.55
C SER A 85 4.95 -0.42 2.25
N LEU A 86 4.85 -1.61 1.63
CA LEU A 86 3.61 -2.28 1.26
C LEU A 86 3.48 -3.57 2.06
N ARG A 87 2.27 -3.93 2.50
CA ARG A 87 2.06 -5.23 3.15
C ARG A 87 2.17 -6.33 2.10
N ASN A 88 2.89 -7.41 2.42
CA ASN A 88 3.07 -8.55 1.53
C ASN A 88 1.71 -9.13 1.09
N GLY A 89 1.55 -9.39 -0.21
CA GLY A 89 0.33 -9.94 -0.80
C GLY A 89 -0.87 -8.99 -0.71
N SER A 90 -0.63 -7.69 -0.52
CA SER A 90 -1.67 -6.69 -0.75
C SER A 90 -1.82 -6.43 -2.24
N ARG A 91 -3.01 -6.03 -2.70
CA ARG A 91 -3.25 -5.70 -4.12
C ARG A 91 -2.21 -4.73 -4.69
N MET A 92 -1.77 -3.74 -3.91
CA MET A 92 -0.73 -2.79 -4.36
C MET A 92 0.66 -3.43 -4.39
N ASP A 93 0.96 -4.35 -3.48
CA ASP A 93 2.22 -5.11 -3.51
C ASP A 93 2.33 -5.97 -4.77
N ASP A 94 1.28 -6.77 -5.05
CA ASP A 94 1.19 -7.63 -6.23
C ASP A 94 1.26 -6.77 -7.51
N LEU A 95 0.48 -5.68 -7.56
CA LEU A 95 0.46 -4.80 -8.73
C LEU A 95 1.82 -4.15 -9.00
N LEU A 96 2.55 -3.71 -7.96
CA LEU A 96 3.87 -3.11 -8.14
C LEU A 96 4.99 -4.14 -8.33
N ASP A 97 4.68 -5.43 -8.22
CA ASP A 97 5.57 -6.52 -8.64
C ASP A 97 5.51 -6.71 -10.16
N GLU A 98 4.29 -6.60 -10.72
CA GLU A 98 4.03 -6.79 -12.14
C GLU A 98 4.22 -5.51 -12.95
N GLN A 99 3.80 -4.36 -12.41
CA GLN A 99 3.81 -3.07 -13.08
C GLN A 99 4.88 -2.14 -12.45
N PRO A 100 5.93 -1.77 -13.21
CA PRO A 100 7.05 -1.01 -12.65
C PRO A 100 6.72 0.47 -12.46
N MET A 101 5.64 0.98 -13.06
CA MET A 101 5.31 2.41 -13.07
C MET A 101 4.18 2.72 -12.08
N TRP A 102 4.38 3.75 -11.28
CA TRP A 102 3.43 4.16 -10.26
C TRP A 102 3.56 5.64 -9.94
N ALA A 103 2.63 6.18 -9.17
CA ALA A 103 2.66 7.56 -8.72
C ALA A 103 2.44 7.69 -7.21
N ALA A 104 2.94 8.79 -6.66
CA ALA A 104 2.70 9.19 -5.28
C ALA A 104 2.10 10.59 -5.26
N SER A 105 0.95 10.76 -4.62
CA SER A 105 0.31 12.05 -4.40
C SER A 105 0.34 12.41 -2.91
N MET A 106 1.07 13.45 -2.53
CA MET A 106 1.12 13.96 -1.16
C MET A 106 -0.17 14.72 -0.86
N LEU A 107 -0.99 14.22 0.06
CA LEU A 107 -2.34 14.72 0.25
C LEU A 107 -2.36 15.99 1.11
N SER A 108 -3.22 16.94 0.72
CA SER A 108 -3.54 18.12 1.51
C SER A 108 -4.55 17.80 2.61
N GLU A 109 -4.61 18.64 3.63
CA GLU A 109 -5.54 18.47 4.77
C GLU A 109 -7.02 18.37 4.38
N SER A 110 -7.40 18.86 3.20
CA SER A 110 -8.77 18.76 2.68
C SER A 110 -9.12 17.35 2.16
N GLN A 111 -8.12 16.50 1.94
CA GLN A 111 -8.25 15.20 1.27
C GLN A 111 -8.38 14.01 2.25
N VAL A 112 -8.82 14.26 3.49
CA VAL A 112 -9.09 13.19 4.50
C VAL A 112 -10.01 12.10 3.95
N ARG A 113 -11.04 12.47 3.17
CA ARG A 113 -11.97 11.50 2.57
C ARG A 113 -11.29 10.59 1.56
N ILE A 114 -10.38 11.12 0.75
CA ILE A 114 -9.59 10.35 -0.22
C ILE A 114 -8.71 9.36 0.54
N ALA A 115 -7.94 9.86 1.51
CA ALA A 115 -7.08 9.02 2.35
C ALA A 115 -7.87 7.88 3.03
N GLY A 116 -9.06 8.18 3.58
CA GLY A 116 -9.92 7.19 4.22
C GLY A 116 -10.39 6.08 3.27
N ARG A 117 -10.83 6.43 2.05
CA ARG A 117 -11.28 5.45 1.04
C ARG A 117 -10.18 4.45 0.69
N PHE A 118 -8.96 4.94 0.49
CA PHE A 118 -7.83 4.12 0.07
C PHE A 118 -7.03 3.46 1.22
N ALA A 119 -7.45 3.65 2.47
CA ALA A 119 -6.90 2.95 3.64
C ALA A 119 -7.71 1.69 4.05
N MET A 120 -8.93 1.51 3.53
CA MET A 120 -9.80 0.38 3.90
C MET A 120 -9.32 -0.94 3.31
N LYS A 121 -9.14 -1.95 4.16
CA LYS A 121 -8.90 -3.34 3.73
C LYS A 121 -10.18 -3.94 3.17
N GLY A 122 -10.06 -4.80 2.15
CA GLY A 122 -11.19 -5.58 1.61
C GLY A 122 -12.29 -4.74 0.97
N ARG A 123 -11.96 -3.54 0.48
CA ARG A 123 -12.90 -2.69 -0.26
C ARG A 123 -13.33 -3.35 -1.56
N ILE A 124 -14.56 -3.02 -1.97
CA ILE A 124 -15.28 -3.74 -3.03
C ILE A 124 -14.63 -3.54 -4.41
N SER A 125 -14.19 -2.31 -4.73
CA SER A 125 -13.58 -2.02 -6.03
C SER A 125 -12.85 -0.68 -6.01
N ASP A 126 -11.57 -0.67 -6.37
CA ASP A 126 -10.79 0.58 -6.54
C ASP A 126 -11.35 1.40 -7.71
N ARG A 127 -11.83 0.75 -8.77
CA ARG A 127 -12.46 1.41 -9.92
C ARG A 127 -13.58 2.36 -9.49
N LEU A 128 -14.51 1.90 -8.63
CA LEU A 128 -15.59 2.73 -8.12
C LEU A 128 -15.07 3.90 -7.27
N LEU A 129 -13.96 3.74 -6.57
CA LEU A 129 -13.35 4.82 -5.79
C LEU A 129 -12.74 5.91 -6.67
N PHE A 130 -12.20 5.54 -7.84
CA PHE A 130 -11.64 6.47 -8.80
C PHE A 130 -12.71 7.16 -9.67
N GLU A 131 -13.84 6.52 -9.94
CA GLU A 131 -14.97 7.13 -10.69
C GLU A 131 -15.49 8.42 -10.00
N ASP A 132 -15.50 8.45 -8.67
CA ASP A 132 -15.96 9.59 -7.86
C ASP A 132 -14.82 10.49 -7.33
N MET A 133 -13.63 10.46 -7.96
CA MET A 133 -12.47 11.21 -7.48
C MET A 133 -11.79 12.02 -8.60
N PRO A 134 -11.61 13.34 -8.43
CA PRO A 134 -10.80 14.15 -9.34
C PRO A 134 -9.35 13.65 -9.41
N HIS A 135 -8.97 13.20 -10.59
CA HIS A 135 -7.61 12.78 -10.90
C HIS A 135 -7.37 12.92 -12.40
N ARG A 136 -6.08 12.96 -12.77
CA ARG A 136 -5.62 12.92 -14.15
C ARG A 136 -4.64 11.78 -14.35
N ARG A 137 -4.40 11.40 -15.61
CA ARG A 137 -3.33 10.44 -15.91
C ARG A 137 -1.97 11.09 -15.85
N GLY A 138 -1.03 10.40 -15.22
CA GLY A 138 0.40 10.70 -15.33
C GLY A 138 0.89 10.37 -16.73
N GLU A 139 1.61 11.30 -17.35
CA GLU A 139 2.10 11.14 -18.72
C GLU A 139 3.24 10.13 -18.82
N VAL A 140 4.01 9.98 -17.75
CA VAL A 140 5.17 9.08 -17.69
C VAL A 140 4.77 7.73 -17.10
N SER A 141 4.01 7.74 -16.00
CA SER A 141 3.64 6.56 -15.24
C SER A 141 2.38 5.85 -15.75
N GLY A 142 1.48 6.58 -16.43
CA GLY A 142 0.11 6.10 -16.68
C GLY A 142 -0.73 5.94 -15.40
N ALA A 143 -0.18 6.19 -14.21
CA ALA A 143 -0.89 6.07 -12.95
C ALA A 143 -1.79 7.30 -12.68
N PRO A 144 -2.85 7.16 -11.86
CA PRO A 144 -3.67 8.31 -11.43
C PRO A 144 -2.86 9.32 -10.60
N LEU A 145 -2.85 10.59 -11.00
CA LEU A 145 -2.33 11.73 -10.23
C LEU A 145 -3.51 12.47 -9.61
N ILE A 146 -3.50 12.63 -8.29
CA ILE A 146 -4.67 13.18 -7.56
C ILE A 146 -4.69 14.70 -7.66
N ASP A 147 -5.81 15.24 -8.11
CA ASP A 147 -6.00 16.69 -8.17
C ASP A 147 -6.16 17.27 -6.76
N GLY A 148 -5.56 18.45 -6.53
CA GLY A 148 -5.54 19.09 -5.21
C GLY A 148 -4.57 18.47 -4.19
N ALA A 149 -3.77 17.48 -4.61
CA ALA A 149 -2.59 17.05 -3.85
C ALA A 149 -1.53 18.16 -3.83
N LEU A 150 -0.78 18.26 -2.74
CA LEU A 150 0.29 19.25 -2.57
C LEU A 150 1.44 19.03 -3.54
N THR A 151 1.70 17.78 -3.88
CA THR A 151 2.73 17.37 -4.83
C THR A 151 2.35 16.02 -5.40
N VAL A 152 2.71 15.80 -6.65
CA VAL A 152 2.61 14.50 -7.31
C VAL A 152 3.96 14.10 -7.88
N LEU A 153 4.30 12.82 -7.72
CA LEU A 153 5.51 12.21 -8.23
C LEU A 153 5.12 11.05 -9.15
N GLU A 154 5.81 10.94 -10.27
CA GLU A 154 5.76 9.75 -11.11
C GLU A 154 7.05 8.96 -10.92
N CYS A 155 6.91 7.68 -10.62
CA CYS A 155 7.98 6.83 -10.17
C CYS A 155 8.09 5.58 -11.04
N ARG A 156 9.30 5.04 -11.11
CA ARG A 156 9.56 3.68 -11.56
C ARG A 156 10.20 2.90 -10.44
N THR A 157 9.73 1.69 -10.18
CA THR A 157 10.36 0.76 -9.24
C THR A 157 11.81 0.48 -9.66
N GLU A 158 12.73 0.79 -8.75
CA GLU A 158 14.17 0.54 -8.89
C GLU A 158 14.56 -0.74 -8.15
N GLN A 159 13.97 -0.98 -6.96
CA GLN A 159 14.25 -2.13 -6.14
C GLN A 159 13.05 -2.51 -5.28
N ARG A 160 12.84 -3.81 -5.07
CA ARG A 160 11.89 -4.37 -4.10
C ARG A 160 12.67 -5.16 -3.06
N ILE A 161 12.44 -4.89 -1.78
CA ILE A 161 13.17 -5.49 -0.66
C ILE A 161 12.15 -6.07 0.32
N VAL A 162 12.07 -7.40 0.40
CA VAL A 162 11.19 -8.09 1.36
C VAL A 162 11.77 -7.94 2.77
N THR A 163 10.99 -7.36 3.69
CA THR A 163 11.39 -7.06 5.06
C THR A 163 10.27 -7.45 6.04
N GLY A 164 10.34 -8.66 6.59
CA GLY A 164 9.29 -9.16 7.48
C GLY A 164 7.97 -9.36 6.74
N ASP A 165 6.89 -8.78 7.25
CA ASP A 165 5.54 -8.84 6.65
C ASP A 165 5.25 -7.73 5.64
N HIS A 166 6.27 -6.94 5.27
CA HIS A 166 6.18 -5.87 4.27
C HIS A 166 7.31 -5.94 3.24
N THR A 167 7.02 -5.42 2.04
CA THR A 167 8.00 -5.16 0.97
C THR A 167 8.26 -3.66 0.91
N LEU A 168 9.54 -3.27 0.99
CA LEU A 168 9.96 -1.91 0.68
C LEU A 168 10.15 -1.77 -0.82
N VAL A 169 9.38 -0.88 -1.44
CA VAL A 169 9.50 -0.54 -2.85
C VAL A 169 10.26 0.78 -2.97
N VAL A 170 11.50 0.70 -3.45
CA VAL A 170 12.33 1.85 -3.77
C VAL A 170 11.98 2.31 -5.18
N GLY A 171 11.51 3.55 -5.31
CA GLY A 171 11.15 4.16 -6.59
C GLY A 171 12.14 5.24 -6.99
N ARG A 172 12.55 5.23 -8.25
CA ARG A 172 13.20 6.36 -8.91
C ARG A 172 12.14 7.37 -9.34
N VAL A 173 12.29 8.61 -8.89
CA VAL A 173 11.41 9.71 -9.31
C VAL A 173 11.79 10.13 -10.73
N LEU A 174 10.82 10.06 -11.64
CA LEU A 174 10.98 10.42 -13.05
C LEU A 174 10.44 11.82 -13.33
N THR A 175 9.33 12.20 -12.69
CA THR A 175 8.78 13.55 -12.72
C THR A 175 8.30 13.94 -11.32
N ALA A 176 8.37 15.24 -11.03
CA ALA A 176 7.81 15.83 -9.83
C ALA A 176 7.08 17.11 -10.23
N ALA A 177 5.85 17.26 -9.77
CA ALA A 177 5.06 18.46 -9.98
C ALA A 177 4.46 18.93 -8.66
N VAL A 178 4.55 20.24 -8.43
CA VAL A 178 3.83 20.95 -7.36
C VAL A 178 2.69 21.68 -8.06
N PRO A 179 1.46 21.14 -8.07
CA PRO A 179 0.35 21.77 -8.80
C PRO A 179 0.13 23.20 -8.28
N GLY A 180 0.30 24.20 -9.16
CA GLY A 180 0.10 25.60 -8.82
C GLY A 180 -1.39 25.93 -8.73
N GLY A 181 -1.82 26.52 -7.61
CA GLY A 181 -3.20 26.95 -7.39
C GLY A 181 -3.67 26.59 -5.99
N SER A 182 -3.52 27.53 -5.04
CA SER A 182 -4.19 27.51 -3.74
C SER A 182 -3.98 26.25 -2.88
N GLY A 183 -2.75 25.71 -2.86
CA GLY A 183 -2.28 24.82 -1.80
C GLY A 183 -2.09 25.56 -0.46
N ASP A 184 -2.99 26.47 -0.11
CA ASP A 184 -2.95 27.25 1.15
C ASP A 184 -3.29 26.36 2.36
N GLY A 185 -3.71 25.12 2.12
CA GLY A 185 -3.93 24.09 3.14
C GLY A 185 -2.66 23.34 3.48
N GLY A 186 -2.46 23.05 4.77
CA GLY A 186 -1.32 22.25 5.24
C GLY A 186 -1.38 20.79 4.74
N PRO A 187 -0.31 20.02 4.96
CA PRO A 187 -0.31 18.59 4.66
C PRO A 187 -1.31 17.86 5.55
N LEU A 188 -1.96 16.85 4.97
CA LEU A 188 -2.66 15.87 5.76
C LEU A 188 -1.62 15.07 6.54
N THR A 189 -1.76 15.03 7.87
CA THR A 189 -0.87 14.27 8.75
C THR A 189 -1.62 13.15 9.45
N TYR A 190 -0.90 12.11 9.82
CA TYR A 190 -1.41 11.00 10.61
C TYR A 190 -0.60 10.89 11.91
N PHE A 191 -1.29 10.93 13.04
CA PHE A 191 -0.66 10.89 14.36
C PHE A 191 -1.60 10.24 15.38
N ARG A 192 -1.06 9.28 16.15
CA ARG A 192 -1.80 8.51 17.17
C ARG A 192 -3.11 7.90 16.64
N GLY A 193 -3.04 7.30 15.47
CA GLY A 193 -4.17 6.59 14.85
C GLY A 193 -5.24 7.49 14.23
N LYS A 194 -4.98 8.80 14.09
CA LYS A 194 -5.97 9.78 13.61
C LYS A 194 -5.34 10.74 12.59
N TYR A 195 -6.16 11.14 11.62
CA TYR A 195 -5.84 12.27 10.74
C TYR A 195 -5.80 13.58 11.53
N ARG A 196 -4.81 14.42 11.23
CA ARG A 196 -4.54 15.70 11.87
C ARG A 196 -4.15 16.75 10.81
N GLN A 197 -4.29 18.00 11.20
CA GLN A 197 -3.80 19.16 10.44
C GLN A 197 -2.57 19.71 11.16
N LEU A 198 -1.60 20.23 10.40
CA LEU A 198 -0.52 21.00 11.01
C LEU A 198 -1.09 22.33 11.51
N GLY A 199 -0.75 22.71 12.75
CA GLY A 199 -1.07 24.02 13.25
C GLY A 199 -0.35 25.11 12.44
N GLN A 200 -0.95 26.28 12.32
CA GLN A 200 -0.31 27.48 11.77
C GLN A 200 0.84 27.88 12.73
N GLY A 201 2.05 27.41 12.46
CA GLY A 201 3.23 27.77 13.25
C GLY A 201 3.79 29.11 12.81
N GLN A 202 4.12 29.99 13.77
CA GLN A 202 5.01 31.12 13.49
C GLN A 202 6.40 30.57 13.23
N GLY A 203 6.78 30.45 11.95
CA GLY A 203 8.12 30.04 11.58
C GLY A 203 9.13 31.07 12.06
N GLN A 204 9.99 30.70 13.01
CA GLN A 204 11.31 31.30 13.14
C GLN A 204 12.25 30.45 12.29
N GLY A 205 12.49 30.92 11.07
CA GLY A 205 13.58 30.47 10.20
C GLY A 205 14.74 31.44 10.29
#